data_AF-A0A7S1DYG1-F1
#
_entry.id   AF-A0A7S1DYG1-F1
#
_cell.length_a   1.000
_cell.length_b   1.000
_cell.length_c   1.000
_cell.angle_alpha   90.00
_cell.angle_beta   90.00
_cell.angle_gamma   90.00
#
_symmetry.space_group_name_H-M   'P 1'
#
loop_
_entity.id
_entity.type
_entity.pdbx_description
1 polymer ?
#
loop_
_entity_poly.entity_id
_entity_poly.type
_entity_poly.pdbx_seq_one_letter_code
_entity_poly.pdbx_strand_id
1 'polypeptide(L)'
;GGDLTDIVGCDWMGWQEDALVGADVVLNLVGGYTEQREMATERLVKESLRLNNRQAVQITVSPNEEDIKTLTPGAVSLKKKRLERCEEMVKQNCLYSKCLRLEAFDYETNAA
;
A
#
# COMPACT_ATOMS: atom_id res chain seq x y z
N GLY A 1 -13.82 -7.99 -10.53
CA GLY A 1 -12.83 -7.88 -9.45
C GLY A 1 -13.48 -8.38 -8.19
N GLY A 2 -12.92 -9.41 -7.55
CA GLY A 2 -13.46 -9.95 -6.30
C GLY A 2 -13.42 -8.88 -5.21
N ASP A 3 -14.41 -8.90 -4.32
CA ASP A 3 -14.48 -7.98 -3.21
C ASP A 3 -13.27 -8.20 -2.31
N LEU A 4 -12.53 -7.12 -2.00
CA LEU A 4 -11.41 -7.21 -1.06
C LEU A 4 -11.90 -7.65 0.33
N THR A 5 -13.19 -7.50 0.63
CA THR A 5 -13.79 -8.05 1.86
C THR A 5 -13.87 -9.59 1.84
N ASP A 6 -14.02 -10.22 0.68
CA ASP A 6 -13.90 -11.68 0.54
C ASP A 6 -12.44 -12.12 0.65
N ILE A 7 -11.49 -11.32 0.14
CA ILE A 7 -10.04 -11.63 0.19
C ILE A 7 -9.44 -11.35 1.59
N VAL A 8 -9.92 -10.31 2.29
CA VAL A 8 -9.50 -9.94 3.64
C VAL A 8 -10.25 -10.78 4.69
N GLY A 9 -11.48 -11.19 4.38
CA GLY A 9 -12.35 -12.00 5.23
C GLY A 9 -12.13 -13.51 5.13
N CYS A 10 -11.71 -14.03 3.98
CA CYS A 10 -11.30 -15.43 3.81
C CYS A 10 -9.77 -15.54 3.71
N ASP A 11 -9.15 -15.94 4.81
CA ASP A 11 -7.83 -16.59 4.85
C ASP A 11 -6.68 -15.95 4.06
N TRP A 12 -6.36 -14.70 4.38
CA TRP A 12 -4.96 -14.21 4.35
C TRP A 12 -4.15 -14.74 5.55
N MET A 13 -4.43 -15.90 6.12
CA MET A 13 -3.66 -16.44 7.26
C MET A 13 -2.68 -17.50 6.76
N GLY A 14 -1.41 -17.11 6.61
CA GLY A 14 -0.31 -18.07 6.43
C GLY A 14 0.85 -17.54 5.59
N TRP A 15 0.54 -16.95 4.43
CA TRP A 15 1.58 -16.50 3.50
C TRP A 15 2.51 -15.45 4.11
N GLN A 16 2.07 -14.67 5.11
CA GLN A 16 2.91 -13.70 5.80
C GLN A 16 4.07 -14.37 6.53
N GLU A 17 3.84 -15.54 7.13
CA GLU A 17 4.88 -16.27 7.84
C GLU A 17 5.93 -16.81 6.87
N ASP A 18 5.50 -17.20 5.68
CA ASP A 18 6.40 -17.63 4.61
C ASP A 18 7.14 -16.45 3.96
N ALA A 19 6.47 -15.32 3.75
CA ALA A 19 7.00 -14.21 2.97
C ALA A 19 7.74 -13.15 3.80
N LEU A 20 7.26 -12.83 5.01
CA LEU A 20 7.79 -11.71 5.80
C LEU A 20 8.99 -12.10 6.67
N VAL A 21 9.09 -13.35 7.14
CA VAL A 21 10.18 -13.78 8.05
C VAL A 21 11.56 -13.61 7.41
N GLY A 22 11.68 -13.89 6.11
CA GLY A 22 12.94 -13.76 5.36
C GLY A 22 13.03 -12.51 4.48
N ALA A 23 12.08 -11.57 4.56
CA ALA A 23 12.08 -10.41 3.68
C ALA A 23 13.10 -9.35 4.13
N ASP A 24 14.02 -8.98 3.24
CA ASP A 24 14.86 -7.79 3.43
C ASP A 24 14.14 -6.50 3.03
N VAL A 25 13.21 -6.61 2.08
CA VAL A 25 12.46 -5.49 1.51
C VAL A 25 11.00 -5.88 1.33
N VAL A 26 10.11 -4.99 1.76
CA VAL A 26 8.65 -5.11 1.55
C VAL A 26 8.18 -3.92 0.75
N LEU A 27 7.58 -4.19 -0.40
CA LEU A 27 7.06 -3.18 -1.32
C LEU A 27 5.53 -3.11 -1.25
N ASN A 28 5.00 -2.04 -0.67
CA ASN A 28 3.56 -1.77 -0.58
C ASN A 28 3.11 -0.87 -1.75
N LEU A 29 2.51 -1.48 -2.78
CA LEU A 29 1.96 -0.77 -3.94
C LEU A 29 0.51 -0.31 -3.67
N VAL A 30 0.34 0.94 -3.27
CA VAL A 30 -0.96 1.51 -2.87
C VAL A 30 -1.59 2.28 -4.04
N GLY A 31 -2.20 1.54 -4.97
CA GLY A 31 -3.00 2.11 -6.07
C GLY A 31 -4.50 2.21 -5.79
N GLY A 32 -5.02 1.42 -4.84
CA GLY A 32 -6.45 1.42 -4.48
C GLY A 32 -6.78 2.42 -3.38
N TYR A 33 -7.86 3.18 -3.56
CA TYR A 33 -8.30 4.22 -2.61
C TYR A 33 -9.47 3.79 -1.72
N THR A 34 -9.50 2.52 -1.32
CA THR A 34 -10.61 1.94 -0.55
C THR A 34 -10.20 1.71 0.90
N GLU A 35 -11.17 1.60 1.80
CA GLU A 35 -10.92 1.29 3.22
C GLU A 35 -10.23 -0.06 3.39
N GLN A 36 -10.55 -1.04 2.54
CA GLN A 36 -9.87 -2.33 2.55
C GLN A 36 -8.37 -2.20 2.27
N ARG A 37 -7.93 -1.19 1.51
CA ARG A 37 -6.51 -0.96 1.27
C ARG A 37 -5.80 -0.39 2.49
N GLU A 38 -6.49 0.45 3.27
CA GLU A 38 -6.00 0.89 4.58
C GLU A 38 -5.82 -0.31 5.51
N MET A 39 -6.82 -1.19 5.62
CA MET A 39 -6.76 -2.41 6.44
C MET A 39 -5.65 -3.37 6.00
N ALA A 40 -5.46 -3.55 4.70
CA ALA A 40 -4.37 -4.38 4.16
C ALA A 40 -3.00 -3.81 4.53
N THR A 41 -2.82 -2.49 4.45
CA THR A 41 -1.58 -1.82 4.84
C THR A 41 -1.33 -1.95 6.34
N GLU A 42 -2.35 -1.72 7.18
CA GLU A 42 -2.26 -1.88 8.62
C GLU A 42 -1.80 -3.30 8.99
N ARG A 43 -2.41 -4.31 8.38
CA ARG A 43 -2.08 -5.71 8.64
C ARG A 43 -0.67 -6.06 8.17
N LEU A 44 -0.25 -5.60 6.98
CA LEU A 44 1.11 -5.79 6.49
C LEU A 44 2.15 -5.20 7.44
N VAL A 45 1.93 -3.96 7.91
CA VAL A 45 2.79 -3.31 8.88
C VAL A 45 2.83 -4.12 10.18
N LYS A 46 1.67 -4.45 10.75
CA LYS A 46 1.57 -5.20 12.01
C LYS A 46 2.26 -6.56 11.96
N GLU A 47 2.07 -7.32 10.88
CA GLU A 47 2.72 -8.63 10.72
C GLU A 47 4.21 -8.48 10.46
N SER A 48 4.64 -7.44 9.73
CA SER A 48 6.07 -7.14 9.55
C SER A 48 6.75 -6.79 10.87
N LEU A 49 6.06 -6.09 11.78
CA LEU A 49 6.53 -5.85 13.14
C LEU A 49 6.69 -7.16 13.92
N ARG A 50 5.72 -8.07 13.80
CA ARG A 50 5.71 -9.33 14.53
C ARG A 50 6.78 -10.31 14.05
N LEU A 51 6.90 -10.48 12.74
CA LEU A 51 7.68 -11.55 12.11
C LEU A 51 9.11 -11.16 11.75
N ASN A 52 9.30 -9.91 11.35
CA ASN A 52 10.60 -9.40 10.86
C ASN A 52 11.21 -8.37 11.85
N ASN A 53 10.51 -8.05 12.94
CA ASN A 53 10.99 -7.15 14.00
C ASN A 53 11.56 -5.81 13.48
N ARG A 54 10.91 -5.23 12.46
CA ARG A 54 11.28 -3.93 11.82
C ARG A 54 12.60 -3.92 11.04
N GLN A 55 13.19 -5.07 10.72
CA GLN A 55 14.46 -5.11 9.99
C GLN A 55 14.28 -4.88 8.48
N ALA A 56 13.15 -5.32 7.91
CA ALA A 56 12.84 -5.13 6.50
C ALA A 56 12.68 -3.65 6.15
N VAL A 57 13.25 -3.26 5.02
CA VAL A 57 13.02 -1.94 4.41
C VAL A 57 11.63 -1.92 3.81
N GLN A 58 10.78 -1.01 4.31
CA GLN A 58 9.41 -0.85 3.87
C GLN A 58 9.28 0.30 2.89
N ILE A 59 8.99 -0.02 1.63
CA ILE A 59 8.81 0.96 0.56
C ILE A 59 7.33 1.03 0.23
N THR A 60 6.72 2.19 0.43
CA THR A 60 5.34 2.46 -0.02
C THR A 60 5.39 3.23 -1.33
N VAL A 61 4.71 2.74 -2.35
CA VAL A 61 4.59 3.42 -3.64
C VAL A 61 3.12 3.79 -3.84
N SER A 62 2.86 5.06 -4.07
CA SER A 62 1.54 5.63 -4.31
C SER A 62 1.56 6.51 -5.56
N PRO A 63 0.42 6.68 -6.24
CA PRO A 63 0.33 7.61 -7.37
C PRO A 63 0.52 9.06 -6.91
N ASN A 64 1.01 9.92 -7.81
CA ASN A 64 1.11 11.34 -7.56
C ASN A 64 -0.28 12.00 -7.46
N GLU A 65 -0.34 13.23 -6.96
CA GLU A 65 -1.63 13.89 -6.71
C GLU A 65 -2.42 14.25 -7.97
N GLU A 66 -1.73 14.53 -9.06
CA GLU A 66 -2.38 14.86 -10.33
C GLU A 66 -3.04 13.62 -10.92
N ASP A 67 -2.36 12.47 -10.85
CA ASP A 67 -2.88 11.20 -11.35
C ASP A 67 -4.05 10.69 -10.54
N ILE A 68 -4.13 10.99 -9.23
CA ILE A 68 -5.32 10.65 -8.43
C ILE A 68 -6.56 11.33 -9.01
N LYS A 69 -6.44 12.60 -9.43
CA LYS A 69 -7.54 13.37 -10.02
C LYS A 69 -7.94 12.76 -11.37
N THR A 70 -6.95 12.40 -12.19
CA THR A 70 -7.15 11.85 -13.54
C THR A 70 -7.74 10.45 -13.51
N LEU A 71 -7.14 9.53 -12.75
CA LEU A 71 -7.50 8.11 -12.73
C LEU A 71 -8.84 7.85 -12.05
N THR A 72 -9.22 8.68 -11.08
CA THR A 72 -10.45 8.45 -10.33
C THR A 72 -11.17 9.77 -10.04
N PRO A 73 -12.02 10.24 -10.96
CA PRO A 73 -12.79 11.47 -10.75
C PRO A 73 -13.66 11.38 -9.47
N GLY A 74 -13.76 12.49 -8.73
CA GLY A 74 -14.56 12.62 -7.52
C GLY A 74 -13.90 12.13 -6.23
N ALA A 75 -14.30 12.70 -5.09
CA ALA A 75 -13.80 12.39 -3.74
C ALA A 75 -12.25 12.38 -3.60
N VAL A 76 -11.54 13.18 -4.40
CA VAL A 76 -10.06 13.25 -4.43
C VAL A 76 -9.47 13.51 -3.04
N SER A 77 -10.09 14.40 -2.27
CA SER A 77 -9.65 14.70 -0.89
C SER A 77 -9.72 13.48 0.03
N LEU A 78 -10.76 12.66 -0.09
CA LEU A 78 -10.88 11.41 0.68
C LEU A 78 -9.79 10.42 0.25
N LYS A 79 -9.61 10.24 -1.06
CA LYS A 79 -8.62 9.31 -1.62
C LYS A 79 -7.19 9.67 -1.22
N LYS A 80 -6.86 10.97 -1.27
CA LYS A 80 -5.59 11.52 -0.78
C LYS A 80 -5.36 11.20 0.69
N LYS A 81 -6.37 11.44 1.55
CA LYS A 81 -6.29 11.10 2.98
C LYS A 81 -6.02 9.61 3.22
N ARG A 82 -6.62 8.72 2.42
CA ARG A 82 -6.39 7.27 2.55
C ARG A 82 -4.96 6.87 2.22
N LEU A 83 -4.39 7.45 1.16
CA LEU A 83 -2.99 7.25 0.81
C LEU A 83 -2.06 7.77 1.89
N GLU A 84 -2.30 8.99 2.36
CA GLU A 84 -1.53 9.61 3.44
C GLU A 84 -1.53 8.73 4.69
N ARG A 85 -2.69 8.16 5.04
CA ARG A 85 -2.80 7.24 6.18
C ARG A 85 -1.99 5.97 5.99
N CYS A 86 -1.96 5.40 4.78
CA CYS A 86 -1.12 4.23 4.46
C CYS A 86 0.38 4.57 4.60
N GLU A 87 0.79 5.72 4.07
CA GLU A 87 2.17 6.21 4.17
C GLU A 87 2.57 6.48 5.64
N GLU A 88 1.68 7.09 6.42
CA GLU A 88 1.90 7.37 7.85
C GLU A 88 2.04 6.09 8.66
N MET A 89 1.18 5.08 8.42
CA MET A 89 1.28 3.79 9.10
C MET A 89 2.65 3.15 8.92
N VAL A 90 3.20 3.17 7.70
CA VAL A 90 4.53 2.63 7.42
C VAL A 90 5.62 3.49 8.06
N LYS A 91 5.57 4.81 7.89
CA LYS A 91 6.58 5.74 8.45
C LYS A 91 6.69 5.68 9.97
N GLN A 92 5.57 5.55 10.67
CA GLN A 92 5.53 5.59 12.14
C GLN A 92 5.94 4.27 12.78
N ASN A 93 5.75 3.15 12.09
CA ASN A 93 5.96 1.82 12.67
C ASN A 93 7.23 1.13 12.19
N CYS A 94 7.70 1.42 10.97
CA CYS A 94 8.83 0.73 10.36
C CYS A 94 10.09 1.60 10.43
N LEU A 95 11.16 1.06 11.04
CA LEU A 95 12.41 1.79 11.28
C LEU A 95 13.09 2.22 9.96
N TYR A 96 13.14 1.30 9.00
CA TYR A 96 13.64 1.56 7.66
C TYR A 96 12.46 1.69 6.71
N SER A 97 12.04 2.92 6.43
CA SER A 97 10.90 3.17 5.55
C SER A 97 11.13 4.29 4.55
N LYS A 98 10.52 4.14 3.37
CA LYS A 98 10.48 5.18 2.33
C LYS A 98 9.11 5.19 1.66
N CYS A 99 8.50 6.36 1.55
CA CYS A 99 7.29 6.55 0.74
C CYS A 99 7.65 7.31 -0.53
N LEU A 100 7.24 6.78 -1.67
CA LEU A 100 7.49 7.31 -3.00
C LEU A 100 6.15 7.60 -3.67
N ARG A 101 5.97 8.83 -4.14
CA ARG A 101 4.85 9.20 -5.00
C ARG A 101 5.34 9.24 -6.44
N LEU A 102 4.82 8.37 -7.28
CA LEU A 102 5.25 8.19 -8.66
C LEU A 102 4.13 8.57 -9.62
N GLU A 103 4.52 9.00 -10.82
CA GLU A 103 3.61 9.17 -11.93
C GLU A 103 3.05 7.81 -12.36
N ALA A 104 1.73 7.72 -12.50
CA ALA A 104 1.06 6.55 -13.05
C ALA A 104 1.23 6.57 -14.57
N PHE A 105 1.73 5.47 -15.12
CA PHE A 105 1.96 5.38 -16.56
C PHE A 105 0.62 5.44 -17.31
N ASP A 106 0.39 6.54 -18.04
CA ASP A 106 -0.72 6.67 -18.98
C ASP A 106 -0.31 6.10 -20.34
N TYR A 107 -0.94 4.98 -20.72
CA TYR A 107 -0.72 4.34 -22.02
C TYR A 107 -1.25 5.18 -23.18
N GLU A 108 -2.23 6.07 -22.96
CA GLU A 108 -2.83 6.87 -24.03
C GLU A 108 -1.95 8.06 -24.43
N THR A 109 -1.20 8.63 -23.48
CA THR A 109 -0.36 9.81 -23.73
C THR A 109 1.04 9.47 -24.26
N ASN A 110 1.59 8.29 -23.94
CA ASN A 110 2.96 7.89 -24.29
C ASN A 110 3.07 6.95 -25.51
N ALA A 111 1.96 6.68 -26.20
CA ALA A 111 1.94 5.90 -27.44
C ALA A 111 2.09 6.76 -28.71
N ALA A 112 2.42 8.04 -28.57
CA ALA A 112 2.61 9.01 -29.66
C ALA A 112 4.10 9.25 -29.98
#